data_AF-A0A925FYZ3-F1
#
_entry.id   AF-A0A925FYZ3-F1
#
_cell.length_a   1.000
_cell.length_b   1.000
_cell.length_c   1.000
_cell.angle_alpha   90.00
_cell.angle_beta   90.00
_cell.angle_gamma   90.00
#
_symmetry.space_group_name_H-M   'P 1'
#
loop_
_entity.id
_entity.type
_entity.pdbx_description
1 polymer ?
#
loop_
_entity_poly.entity_id
_entity_poly.type
_entity_poly.pdbx_seq_one_letter_code
_entity_poly.pdbx_strand_id
1 'polypeptide(L)'
;MREESLSIRAKDEEIEIKTSRSDIAATLIKGIVGAAPVVGPMVAEVVSTVIPNQKLDRLIIFVKVLEDKIKYIEEDVLKEKIKSEEFTDLLEDGLNQAARALSEERKQYLASLLKNSLTKDELSHIEEKKLLSILSELNDIEIIVLKYESLYPEEQDDFWEAHKEIFERPDVYVGAPQENIDRDALYNSYRENLIRLGLLKGK
;
A
#
# COMPACT_ATOMS: atom_id res chain seq x y z
N MET A 1 -34.94 -18.02 -2.07
CA MET A 1 -33.50 -18.24 -1.78
C MET A 1 -32.85 -16.87 -1.91
N ARG A 2 -32.90 -16.04 -0.86
CA ARG A 2 -31.80 -15.81 0.10
C ARG A 2 -30.48 -15.50 -0.61
N GLU A 3 -30.32 -14.22 -0.93
CA GLU A 3 -29.03 -13.56 -1.10
C GLU A 3 -28.33 -13.56 0.26
N GLU A 4 -27.15 -14.18 0.35
CA GLU A 4 -26.29 -14.07 1.51
C GLU A 4 -25.50 -12.77 1.41
N SER A 5 -25.99 -11.78 2.16
CA SER A 5 -25.29 -10.57 2.53
C SER A 5 -24.04 -10.92 3.36
N LEU A 6 -22.86 -10.62 2.83
CA LEU A 6 -21.65 -10.44 3.64
C LEU A 6 -21.45 -8.93 3.84
N SER A 7 -21.82 -8.45 5.02
CA SER A 7 -21.52 -7.11 5.50
C SER A 7 -20.20 -7.12 6.26
N ILE A 8 -19.38 -6.07 6.14
CA ILE A 8 -18.91 -5.21 7.25
C ILE A 8 -18.16 -3.98 6.69
N ARG A 9 -18.88 -2.85 6.73
CA ARG A 9 -18.51 -1.49 7.19
C ARG A 9 -17.11 -0.94 6.87
N ALA A 10 -17.00 -0.31 5.70
CA ALA A 10 -16.53 1.09 5.67
C ALA A 10 -17.76 1.99 5.70
N LYS A 11 -17.70 3.11 6.43
CA LYS A 11 -18.81 4.07 6.57
C LYS A 11 -19.47 4.40 5.23
N ASP A 12 -20.79 4.53 5.30
CA ASP A 12 -21.74 4.69 4.22
C ASP A 12 -21.36 5.79 3.22
N GLU A 13 -20.75 5.39 2.11
CA GLU A 13 -20.92 6.03 0.81
C GLU A 13 -20.92 4.91 -0.24
N GLU A 14 -22.12 4.40 -0.57
CA GLU A 14 -22.35 3.77 -1.86
C GLU A 14 -22.07 4.84 -2.92
N ILE A 15 -20.85 4.84 -3.47
CA ILE A 15 -20.57 5.65 -4.64
C ILE A 15 -21.26 4.96 -5.81
N GLU A 16 -22.48 5.41 -6.11
CA GLU A 16 -23.23 4.99 -7.28
C GLU A 16 -22.56 5.59 -8.54
N ILE A 17 -21.46 4.99 -8.98
CA ILE A 17 -20.74 5.41 -10.19
C ILE A 17 -21.48 4.84 -11.40
N LYS A 18 -22.35 5.64 -12.02
CA LYS A 18 -22.77 5.41 -13.40
C LYS A 18 -21.49 5.40 -14.26
N THR A 19 -21.17 4.25 -14.85
CA THR A 19 -19.81 3.84 -15.19
C THR A 19 -19.31 4.43 -16.51
N SER A 20 -18.89 5.69 -16.51
CA SER A 20 -18.02 6.24 -17.55
C SER A 20 -16.62 6.49 -16.98
N ARG A 21 -15.57 6.26 -17.79
CA ARG A 21 -14.17 6.48 -17.37
C ARG A 21 -13.92 7.92 -16.90
N SER A 22 -14.63 8.89 -17.49
CA SER A 22 -14.61 10.29 -17.10
C SER A 22 -15.19 10.52 -15.71
N ASP A 23 -16.29 9.87 -15.35
CA ASP A 23 -16.92 10.02 -14.03
C ASP A 23 -16.03 9.43 -12.93
N ILE A 24 -15.34 8.32 -13.24
CA ILE A 24 -14.40 7.70 -12.32
C ILE A 24 -13.16 8.56 -12.13
N ALA A 25 -12.57 9.06 -13.23
CA ALA A 25 -11.45 9.99 -13.15
C ALA A 25 -11.83 11.22 -12.32
N ALA A 26 -13.01 11.81 -12.55
CA ALA A 26 -13.51 12.93 -11.78
C ALA A 26 -13.65 12.61 -10.28
N THR A 27 -14.09 11.40 -9.92
CA THR A 27 -14.21 10.93 -8.53
C THR A 27 -12.84 10.80 -7.87
N LEU A 28 -11.89 10.16 -8.54
CA LEU A 28 -10.51 10.00 -8.05
C LEU A 28 -9.80 11.36 -7.90
N ILE A 29 -9.99 12.28 -8.85
CA ILE A 29 -9.44 13.63 -8.80
C ILE A 29 -10.00 14.42 -7.61
N LYS A 30 -11.29 14.26 -7.31
CA LYS A 30 -11.92 14.89 -6.15
C LYS A 30 -11.33 14.34 -4.85
N GLY A 31 -11.24 13.02 -4.72
CA GLY A 31 -10.77 12.36 -3.50
C GLY A 31 -9.30 12.58 -3.19
N ILE A 32 -8.46 12.90 -4.19
CA ILE A 32 -7.06 13.24 -3.90
C ILE A 32 -7.03 14.54 -3.11
N VAL A 33 -7.41 15.72 -3.65
CA VAL A 33 -7.52 17.00 -2.88
C VAL A 33 -8.47 18.02 -3.54
N GLY A 34 -9.30 17.60 -4.49
CA GLY A 34 -10.25 18.52 -5.14
C GLY A 34 -9.60 19.38 -6.24
N ALA A 35 -9.55 18.81 -7.44
CA ALA A 35 -9.44 19.54 -8.72
C ALA A 35 -8.18 20.41 -8.93
N ALA A 36 -7.01 19.96 -8.45
CA ALA A 36 -5.75 20.50 -8.95
C ALA A 36 -5.58 20.13 -10.45
N PRO A 37 -5.37 21.09 -11.38
CA PRO A 37 -5.22 20.82 -12.82
C PRO A 37 -4.10 19.83 -13.16
N VAL A 38 -3.10 19.70 -12.27
CA VAL A 38 -1.94 18.80 -12.42
C VAL A 38 -2.31 17.34 -12.13
N VAL A 39 -3.16 17.08 -11.14
CA VAL A 39 -3.56 15.72 -10.72
C VAL A 39 -4.49 15.07 -11.76
N GLY A 40 -5.27 15.88 -12.46
CA GLY A 40 -6.27 15.41 -13.43
C GLY A 40 -5.72 14.52 -14.55
N PRO A 41 -4.73 14.99 -15.32
CA PRO A 41 -4.10 14.21 -16.39
C PRO A 41 -3.49 12.90 -15.90
N MET A 42 -2.85 12.88 -14.73
CA MET A 42 -2.19 11.68 -14.18
C MET A 42 -3.20 10.59 -13.81
N VAL A 43 -4.25 10.97 -13.09
CA VAL A 43 -5.34 10.05 -12.77
C VAL A 43 -6.00 9.55 -14.05
N ALA A 44 -6.23 10.42 -15.04
CA ALA A 44 -6.80 10.03 -16.31
C ALA A 44 -5.91 9.05 -17.08
N GLU A 45 -4.59 9.27 -17.09
CA GLU A 45 -3.62 8.38 -17.73
C GLU A 45 -3.62 7.00 -17.07
N VAL A 46 -3.51 6.94 -15.74
CA VAL A 46 -3.57 5.68 -14.99
C VAL A 46 -4.90 4.97 -15.27
N VAL A 47 -6.05 5.65 -15.16
CA VAL A 47 -7.37 5.05 -15.47
C VAL A 47 -7.46 4.57 -16.93
N SER A 48 -6.81 5.25 -17.87
CA SER A 48 -6.86 4.91 -19.30
C SER A 48 -5.98 3.72 -19.70
N THR A 49 -4.82 3.58 -19.05
CA THR A 49 -3.83 2.52 -19.28
C THR A 49 -4.17 1.24 -18.50
N VAL A 50 -4.95 1.38 -17.43
CA VAL A 50 -5.33 0.31 -16.52
C VAL A 50 -6.52 -0.51 -17.08
N ILE A 51 -6.19 -1.47 -17.93
CA ILE A 51 -7.06 -2.58 -18.38
C ILE A 51 -7.00 -3.65 -17.26
N PRO A 52 -8.06 -4.10 -16.52
CA PRO A 52 -9.55 -3.96 -16.54
C PRO A 52 -10.20 -3.39 -15.23
N ASN A 53 -11.55 -3.36 -15.11
CA ASN A 53 -12.35 -2.78 -13.99
C ASN A 53 -11.80 -3.03 -12.56
N GLN A 54 -11.27 -4.22 -12.26
CA GLN A 54 -10.76 -4.54 -10.93
C GLN A 54 -9.55 -3.71 -10.48
N LYS A 55 -8.75 -3.21 -11.42
CA LYS A 55 -7.63 -2.31 -11.09
C LYS A 55 -8.14 -0.90 -10.79
N LEU A 56 -9.25 -0.51 -11.39
CA LEU A 56 -9.92 0.75 -11.11
C LEU A 56 -10.53 0.77 -9.71
N ASP A 57 -11.18 -0.33 -9.31
CA ASP A 57 -11.72 -0.48 -7.96
C ASP A 57 -10.61 -0.33 -6.90
N ARG A 58 -9.43 -0.92 -7.17
CA ARG A 58 -8.24 -0.75 -6.31
C ARG A 58 -7.78 0.70 -6.20
N LEU A 59 -7.82 1.46 -7.29
CA LEU A 59 -7.46 2.89 -7.29
C LEU A 59 -8.48 3.72 -6.50
N ILE A 60 -9.77 3.42 -6.64
CA ILE A 60 -10.83 4.10 -5.87
C ILE A 60 -10.62 3.87 -4.38
N ILE A 61 -10.38 2.62 -3.97
CA ILE A 61 -10.11 2.29 -2.57
C ILE A 61 -8.85 2.99 -2.08
N PHE A 62 -7.77 2.96 -2.87
CA PHE A 62 -6.52 3.62 -2.52
C PHE A 62 -6.68 5.14 -2.34
N VAL A 63 -7.38 5.82 -3.24
CA VAL A 63 -7.62 7.26 -3.14
C VAL A 63 -8.43 7.59 -1.89
N LYS A 64 -9.47 6.81 -1.57
CA LYS A 64 -10.22 6.99 -0.31
C LYS A 64 -9.33 6.83 0.92
N VAL A 65 -8.45 5.82 0.92
CA VAL A 65 -7.49 5.59 2.01
C VAL A 65 -6.50 6.75 2.14
N LEU A 66 -6.06 7.32 1.03
CA LEU A 66 -5.18 8.50 1.01
C LEU A 66 -5.91 9.73 1.55
N GLU A 67 -7.11 10.01 1.05
CA GLU A 67 -7.99 11.10 1.49
C GLU A 67 -8.18 11.08 3.01
N ASP A 68 -8.51 9.90 3.55
CA ASP A 68 -8.72 9.71 4.99
C ASP A 68 -7.47 10.00 5.83
N LYS A 69 -6.27 9.79 5.28
CA LYS A 69 -5.01 10.07 5.97
C LYS A 69 -4.59 11.54 5.90
N ILE A 70 -4.95 12.23 4.81
CA ILE A 70 -4.54 13.63 4.58
C ILE A 70 -5.58 14.67 4.99
N LYS A 71 -6.83 14.28 5.27
CA LYS A 71 -7.91 15.21 5.67
C LYS A 71 -7.64 16.05 6.91
N TYR A 72 -6.63 15.69 7.70
CA TYR A 72 -6.20 16.43 8.88
C TYR A 72 -5.00 17.35 8.62
N ILE A 73 -4.44 17.34 7.41
CA ILE A 73 -3.40 18.28 6.98
C ILE A 73 -4.09 19.61 6.64
N GLU A 74 -3.45 20.73 7.01
CA GLU A 74 -3.94 22.06 6.68
C GLU A 74 -4.13 22.22 5.16
N GLU A 75 -5.30 22.72 4.76
CA GLU A 75 -5.72 22.77 3.36
C GLU A 75 -4.73 23.55 2.46
N ASP A 76 -4.17 24.65 2.99
CA ASP A 76 -3.22 25.48 2.25
C ASP A 76 -1.87 24.77 2.04
N VAL A 77 -1.35 24.11 3.08
CA VAL A 77 -0.13 23.28 3.00
C VAL A 77 -0.32 22.16 1.98
N LEU A 78 -1.48 21.52 2.02
CA LEU A 78 -1.83 20.42 1.15
C LEU A 78 -1.93 20.88 -0.32
N LYS A 79 -2.58 22.03 -0.59
CA LYS A 79 -2.67 22.64 -1.93
C LYS A 79 -1.32 23.07 -2.48
N GLU A 80 -0.41 23.51 -1.63
CA GLU A 80 0.95 23.88 -2.02
C GLU A 80 1.76 22.64 -2.39
N LYS A 81 1.85 21.66 -1.48
CA LYS A 81 2.66 20.44 -1.68
C LYS A 81 2.17 19.61 -2.86
N ILE A 82 0.87 19.53 -3.13
CA ILE A 82 0.33 18.77 -4.28
C ILE A 82 0.71 19.34 -5.63
N LYS A 83 1.07 20.62 -5.69
CA LYS A 83 1.56 21.25 -6.92
C LYS A 83 3.07 21.12 -7.07
N SER A 84 3.77 20.58 -6.07
CA SER A 84 5.21 20.38 -6.14
C SER A 84 5.52 19.23 -7.10
N GLU A 85 6.65 19.35 -7.81
CA GLU A 85 7.10 18.31 -8.74
C GLU A 85 7.41 17.00 -7.98
N GLU A 86 7.96 17.11 -6.78
CA GLU A 86 8.35 16.00 -5.91
C GLU A 86 7.14 15.15 -5.48
N PHE A 87 6.08 15.79 -4.99
CA PHE A 87 4.88 15.07 -4.60
C PHE A 87 4.17 14.49 -5.82
N THR A 88 4.15 15.24 -6.92
CA THR A 88 3.52 14.84 -8.18
C THR A 88 4.15 13.55 -8.73
N ASP A 89 5.48 13.47 -8.77
CA ASP A 89 6.22 12.27 -9.17
C ASP A 89 5.96 11.08 -8.23
N LEU A 90 5.94 11.30 -6.91
CA LEU A 90 5.61 10.25 -5.94
C LEU A 90 4.16 9.75 -6.07
N LEU A 91 3.22 10.66 -6.33
CA LEU A 91 1.81 10.33 -6.51
C LEU A 91 1.60 9.46 -7.75
N GLU A 92 2.29 9.76 -8.86
CA GLU A 92 2.21 8.97 -10.08
C GLU A 92 2.68 7.52 -9.85
N ASP A 93 3.84 7.34 -9.23
CA ASP A 93 4.34 6.02 -8.84
C ASP A 93 3.40 5.31 -7.86
N GLY A 94 2.89 6.05 -6.87
CA GLY A 94 1.95 5.55 -5.88
C GLY A 94 0.65 5.02 -6.51
N LEU A 95 0.07 5.77 -7.45
CA LEU A 95 -1.11 5.36 -8.21
C LEU A 95 -0.82 4.10 -9.05
N ASN A 96 0.33 4.08 -9.73
CA ASN A 96 0.75 2.91 -10.53
C ASN A 96 0.92 1.65 -9.68
N GLN A 97 1.50 1.77 -8.48
CA GLN A 97 1.64 0.65 -7.54
C GLN A 97 0.26 0.25 -6.97
N ALA A 98 -0.59 1.21 -6.60
CA ALA A 98 -1.91 0.96 -6.06
C ALA A 98 -2.83 0.24 -7.06
N ALA A 99 -2.74 0.54 -8.35
CA ALA A 99 -3.48 -0.14 -9.41
C ALA A 99 -3.19 -1.66 -9.46
N ARG A 100 -2.04 -2.10 -8.93
CA ARG A 100 -1.60 -3.50 -8.90
C ARG A 100 -1.75 -4.14 -7.50
N ALA A 101 -1.91 -3.34 -6.46
CA ALA A 101 -1.97 -3.78 -5.07
C ALA A 101 -3.23 -4.63 -4.79
N LEU A 102 -3.04 -5.92 -4.52
CA LEU A 102 -4.15 -6.84 -4.22
C LEU A 102 -4.67 -6.70 -2.78
N SER A 103 -3.78 -6.48 -1.81
CA SER A 103 -4.14 -6.34 -0.39
C SER A 103 -4.57 -4.92 -0.04
N GLU A 104 -5.33 -4.78 1.04
CA GLU A 104 -5.74 -3.48 1.59
C GLU A 104 -4.60 -2.83 2.38
N GLU A 105 -3.83 -3.65 3.08
CA GLU A 105 -2.64 -3.29 3.82
C GLU A 105 -1.63 -2.58 2.91
N ARG A 106 -1.42 -3.09 1.70
CA ARG A 106 -0.53 -2.46 0.72
C ARG A 106 -0.98 -1.04 0.34
N LYS A 107 -2.29 -0.83 0.17
CA LYS A 107 -2.86 0.50 -0.10
C LYS A 107 -2.65 1.44 1.10
N GLN A 108 -2.80 0.92 2.32
CA GLN A 108 -2.52 1.66 3.56
C GLN A 108 -1.05 2.08 3.67
N TYR A 109 -0.11 1.20 3.31
CA TYR A 109 1.32 1.51 3.33
C TYR A 109 1.68 2.60 2.33
N LEU A 110 1.23 2.46 1.07
CA LEU A 110 1.43 3.46 0.02
C LEU A 110 0.86 4.82 0.42
N ALA A 111 -0.37 4.84 0.93
CA ALA A 111 -1.03 6.07 1.35
C ALA A 111 -0.33 6.73 2.56
N SER A 112 0.22 5.92 3.47
CA SER A 112 0.99 6.44 4.61
C SER A 112 2.32 7.04 4.16
N LEU A 113 2.98 6.47 3.14
CA LEU A 113 4.18 7.03 2.54
C LEU A 113 3.88 8.40 1.92
N LEU A 114 2.85 8.51 1.06
CA LEU A 114 2.46 9.78 0.43
C LEU A 114 1.99 10.82 1.46
N LYS A 115 1.25 10.40 2.48
CA LYS A 115 0.87 11.32 3.57
C LYS A 115 2.10 11.86 4.30
N ASN A 116 3.12 11.03 4.50
CA ASN A 116 4.32 11.46 5.20
C ASN A 116 5.15 12.44 4.36
N SER A 117 5.20 12.29 3.03
CA SER A 117 5.90 13.24 2.15
C SER A 117 5.24 14.62 2.10
N LEU A 118 3.94 14.71 2.38
CA LEU A 118 3.23 15.98 2.50
C LEU A 118 3.53 16.72 3.82
N THR A 119 3.95 16.01 4.86
CA THR A 119 4.04 16.55 6.24
C THR A 119 5.45 16.70 6.80
N LYS A 120 6.46 16.07 6.18
CA LYS A 120 7.84 16.15 6.65
C LYS A 120 8.61 17.17 5.80
N ASP A 121 9.28 18.09 6.48
CA ASP A 121 10.22 19.03 5.84
C ASP A 121 11.64 18.42 5.66
N GLU A 122 11.88 17.21 6.20
CA GLU A 122 13.23 16.69 6.43
C GLU A 122 13.67 15.50 5.55
N LEU A 123 12.77 14.83 4.83
CA LEU A 123 13.20 13.79 3.89
C LEU A 123 13.44 14.42 2.52
N SER A 124 14.61 14.17 1.95
CA SER A 124 14.82 14.52 0.56
C SER A 124 13.90 13.65 -0.31
N HIS A 125 13.32 14.22 -1.35
CA HIS A 125 12.49 13.49 -2.32
C HIS A 125 13.15 12.19 -2.82
N ILE A 126 14.49 12.16 -2.90
CA ILE A 126 15.29 10.98 -3.23
C ILE A 126 15.09 9.84 -2.22
N GLU A 127 15.05 10.14 -0.92
CA GLU A 127 14.82 9.14 0.12
C GLU A 127 13.38 8.60 0.06
N GLU A 128 12.41 9.46 -0.23
CA GLU A 128 11.01 9.05 -0.39
C GLU A 128 10.83 8.13 -1.60
N LYS A 129 11.48 8.44 -2.72
CA LYS A 129 11.55 7.56 -3.88
C LYS A 129 12.24 6.25 -3.56
N LYS A 130 13.31 6.28 -2.76
CA LYS A 130 13.97 5.05 -2.32
C LYS A 130 13.05 4.20 -1.45
N LEU A 131 12.30 4.80 -0.52
CA LEU A 131 11.32 4.10 0.29
C LEU A 131 10.19 3.51 -0.56
N LEU A 132 9.69 4.24 -1.55
CA LEU A 132 8.64 3.77 -2.45
C LEU A 132 9.13 2.62 -3.35
N SER A 133 10.39 2.68 -3.80
CA SER A 133 11.06 1.59 -4.51
C SER A 133 11.23 0.36 -3.63
N ILE A 134 11.72 0.52 -2.38
CA ILE A 134 11.83 -0.58 -1.43
C ILE A 134 10.46 -1.21 -1.20
N LEU A 135 9.44 -0.40 -0.93
CA LEU A 135 8.08 -0.89 -0.71
C LEU A 135 7.59 -1.72 -1.91
N SER A 136 7.91 -1.31 -3.14
CA SER A 136 7.57 -2.06 -4.36
C SER A 136 8.22 -3.44 -4.46
N GLU A 137 9.43 -3.59 -3.90
CA GLU A 137 10.19 -4.84 -3.87
C GLU A 137 9.75 -5.78 -2.74
N LEU A 138 9.18 -5.24 -1.66
CA LEU A 138 8.71 -6.04 -0.53
C LEU A 138 7.34 -6.65 -0.81
N ASN A 139 7.11 -7.86 -0.32
CA ASN A 139 5.76 -8.42 -0.18
C ASN A 139 5.20 -8.15 1.23
N ASP A 140 3.92 -8.47 1.46
CA ASP A 140 3.26 -8.17 2.73
C ASP A 140 3.81 -9.00 3.90
N ILE A 141 4.27 -10.23 3.66
CA ILE A 141 4.93 -11.06 4.68
C ILE A 141 6.23 -10.40 5.16
N GLU A 142 7.03 -9.89 4.23
CA GLU A 142 8.28 -9.20 4.56
C GLU A 142 8.03 -7.92 5.36
N ILE A 143 6.95 -7.20 5.08
CA ILE A 143 6.54 -6.04 5.87
C ILE A 143 6.12 -6.45 7.29
N ILE A 144 5.41 -7.58 7.44
CA ILE A 144 5.03 -8.14 8.75
C ILE A 144 6.28 -8.53 9.55
N VAL A 145 7.27 -9.16 8.90
CA VAL A 145 8.56 -9.48 9.53
C VAL A 145 9.28 -8.21 9.99
N LEU A 146 9.37 -7.18 9.13
CA LEU A 146 9.99 -5.91 9.52
C LEU A 146 9.24 -5.21 10.65
N LYS A 147 7.90 -5.28 10.64
CA LYS A 147 7.08 -4.73 11.71
C LYS A 147 7.41 -5.42 13.03
N TYR A 148 7.42 -6.76 13.06
CA TYR A 148 7.77 -7.52 14.25
C TYR A 148 9.16 -7.16 14.81
N GLU A 149 10.16 -7.06 13.94
CA GLU A 149 11.54 -6.68 14.32
C GLU A 149 11.64 -5.23 14.82
N SER A 150 10.66 -4.37 14.51
CA SER A 150 10.57 -3.00 15.00
C SER A 150 9.81 -2.83 16.33
N LEU A 151 9.10 -3.87 16.78
CA LEU A 151 8.28 -3.82 17.99
C LEU A 151 9.12 -3.94 19.25
N TYR A 152 8.63 -3.36 20.35
CA TYR A 152 9.19 -3.62 21.67
C TYR A 152 8.85 -5.06 22.12
N PRO A 153 9.68 -5.70 22.97
CA PRO A 153 9.43 -7.07 23.42
C PRO A 153 8.02 -7.31 23.98
N GLU A 154 7.44 -6.32 24.65
CA GLU A 154 6.10 -6.39 25.24
C GLU A 154 4.97 -6.48 24.19
N GLU A 155 5.20 -5.99 22.98
CA GLU A 155 4.23 -6.02 21.87
C GLU A 155 4.45 -7.23 20.94
N GLN A 156 5.58 -7.93 21.09
CA GLN A 156 5.99 -9.00 20.20
C GLN A 156 5.13 -10.26 20.37
N ASP A 157 4.76 -10.61 21.59
CA ASP A 157 4.00 -11.85 21.87
C ASP A 157 2.62 -11.81 21.18
N ASP A 158 1.86 -10.73 21.37
CA ASP A 158 0.55 -10.55 20.75
C ASP A 158 0.66 -10.49 19.21
N PHE A 159 1.68 -9.81 18.70
CA PHE A 159 1.90 -9.70 17.25
C PHE A 159 2.31 -11.03 16.62
N TRP A 160 3.13 -11.81 17.32
CA TRP A 160 3.56 -13.15 16.91
C TRP A 160 2.37 -14.08 16.84
N GLU A 161 1.53 -14.14 17.88
CA GLU A 161 0.34 -14.98 17.90
C GLU A 161 -0.64 -14.60 16.79
N ALA A 162 -0.83 -13.31 16.52
CA ALA A 162 -1.68 -12.84 15.42
C ALA A 162 -1.16 -13.23 14.02
N HIS A 163 0.14 -13.47 13.86
CA HIS A 163 0.79 -13.78 12.58
C HIS A 163 1.54 -15.12 12.61
N LYS A 164 1.11 -16.03 13.47
CA LYS A 164 1.81 -17.27 13.80
C LYS A 164 2.16 -18.10 12.56
N GLU A 165 1.28 -18.14 11.56
CA GLU A 165 1.50 -18.88 10.31
C GLU A 165 2.70 -18.39 9.48
N ILE A 166 3.03 -17.11 9.56
CA ILE A 166 4.18 -16.49 8.87
C ILE A 166 5.48 -16.84 9.60
N PHE A 167 5.38 -16.95 10.91
CA PHE A 167 6.48 -16.98 11.85
C PHE A 167 6.88 -18.39 12.26
N GLU A 168 5.94 -19.33 12.24
CA GLU A 168 6.19 -20.75 12.42
C GLU A 168 6.96 -21.33 11.24
N ARG A 169 8.24 -21.56 11.49
CA ARG A 169 9.11 -22.28 10.57
C ARG A 169 8.73 -23.77 10.59
N PRO A 170 8.50 -24.41 9.42
CA PRO A 170 8.22 -25.83 9.37
C PRO A 170 9.43 -26.66 9.78
N ASP A 171 9.19 -27.79 10.45
CA ASP A 171 10.25 -28.75 10.77
C ASP A 171 10.74 -29.45 9.50
N VAL A 172 12.00 -29.21 9.15
CA VAL A 172 12.69 -29.85 8.02
C VAL A 172 13.70 -30.87 8.53
N TYR A 173 13.53 -32.12 8.11
CA TYR A 173 14.40 -33.25 8.43
C TYR A 173 14.55 -34.17 7.21
N VAL A 174 15.51 -35.10 7.25
CA VAL A 174 15.71 -36.07 6.15
C VAL A 174 14.46 -36.93 6.00
N GLY A 175 13.81 -36.85 4.83
CA GLY A 175 12.54 -37.53 4.56
C GLY A 175 11.30 -36.73 4.98
N ALA A 176 11.43 -35.44 5.31
CA ALA A 176 10.28 -34.57 5.54
C ALA A 176 9.38 -34.48 4.29
N PRO A 177 8.08 -34.23 4.48
CA PRO A 177 7.16 -33.98 3.36
C PRO A 177 7.67 -32.82 2.49
N GLN A 178 7.51 -32.93 1.16
CA GLN A 178 7.94 -31.90 0.22
C GLN A 178 7.34 -30.52 0.52
N GLU A 179 6.09 -30.49 0.98
CA GLU A 179 5.41 -29.26 1.40
C GLU A 179 6.15 -28.49 2.50
N ASN A 180 6.73 -29.19 3.49
CA ASN A 180 7.51 -28.56 4.56
C ASN A 180 8.82 -27.97 4.01
N ILE A 181 9.46 -28.67 3.07
CA ILE A 181 10.69 -28.21 2.41
C ILE A 181 10.41 -26.94 1.59
N ASP A 182 9.32 -26.93 0.83
CA ASP A 182 8.92 -25.77 0.01
C ASP A 182 8.58 -24.55 0.88
N ARG A 183 7.85 -24.77 1.98
CA ARG A 183 7.54 -23.71 2.96
C ARG A 183 8.80 -23.15 3.63
N ASP A 184 9.77 -24.00 3.99
CA ASP A 184 11.04 -23.55 4.54
C ASP A 184 11.83 -22.70 3.54
N ALA A 185 11.85 -23.13 2.27
CA ALA A 185 12.51 -22.39 1.20
C ALA A 185 11.89 -20.99 0.99
N LEU A 186 10.56 -20.88 1.01
CA LEU A 186 9.86 -19.58 0.95
C LEU A 186 10.19 -18.70 2.16
N TYR A 187 10.14 -19.27 3.37
CA TYR A 187 10.49 -18.56 4.61
C TYR A 187 11.92 -17.97 4.54
N ASN A 188 12.89 -18.78 4.11
CA ASN A 188 14.27 -18.33 3.94
C ASN A 188 14.39 -17.25 2.86
N SER A 189 13.69 -17.40 1.74
CA SER A 189 13.68 -16.43 0.64
C SER A 189 13.24 -15.04 1.09
N TYR A 190 12.19 -14.94 1.91
CA TYR A 190 11.74 -13.65 2.46
C TYR A 190 12.83 -12.98 3.32
N ARG A 191 13.48 -13.76 4.21
CA ARG A 191 14.54 -13.22 5.05
C ARG A 191 15.77 -12.81 4.25
N GLU A 192 16.16 -13.60 3.26
CA GLU A 192 17.28 -13.30 2.36
C GLU A 192 17.03 -12.03 1.55
N ASN A 193 15.81 -11.81 1.06
CA ASN A 193 15.43 -10.59 0.37
C ASN A 193 15.59 -9.36 1.28
N LEU A 194 15.07 -9.45 2.51
CA LEU A 194 15.20 -8.39 3.51
C LEU A 194 16.66 -8.10 3.90
N ILE A 195 17.50 -9.13 4.01
CA ILE A 195 18.94 -8.98 4.24
C ILE A 195 19.63 -8.32 3.04
N ARG A 196 19.29 -8.76 1.81
CA ARG A 196 19.83 -8.18 0.57
C ARG A 196 19.54 -6.69 0.45
N LEU A 197 18.34 -6.28 0.87
CA LEU A 197 17.92 -4.88 0.91
C LEU A 197 18.52 -4.09 2.09
N GLY A 198 19.26 -4.75 2.98
CA GLY A 198 19.85 -4.13 4.18
C GLY A 198 18.84 -3.79 5.27
N LEU A 199 17.62 -4.34 5.19
CA LEU A 199 16.53 -4.09 6.14
C LEU A 199 16.58 -5.04 7.35
N LEU A 200 17.26 -6.17 7.21
CA LEU A 200 17.61 -7.08 8.31
C LEU A 200 19.10 -7.35 8.34
N LYS A 201 19.64 -7.61 9.54
CA LYS A 201 21.01 -8.12 9.68
C LYS A 201 21.04 -9.62 9.36
N GLY A 202 21.99 -10.01 8.52
CA GLY A 202 22.37 -11.41 8.38
C GLY A 202 22.92 -11.93 9.71
N LYS A 203 22.58 -13.18 10.04
CA LYS A 203 23.26 -13.91 11.11
C LYS A 203 24.56 -14.49 10.59
#